data_AF-M4H6R1-F1
#
_entry.id   AF-M4H6R1-F1
#
_cell.length_a   1.000
_cell.length_b   1.000
_cell.length_c   1.000
_cell.angle_alpha   90.00
_cell.angle_beta   90.00
_cell.angle_gamma   90.00
#
_symmetry.space_group_name_H-M   'P 1'
#
loop_
_entity.id
_entity.type
_entity.pdbx_description
1 polymer ?
#
loop_
_entity_poly.entity_id
_entity_poly.type
_entity_poly.pdbx_seq_one_letter_code
_entity_poly.pdbx_strand_id
1 'polypeptide(L)'
;MLDSISPFRRKRGFSKKLNIFQFFISRFGIGSFISKKLCDFSGLHVNLQLDAFLDPFFNSNYSHSYVIKKIKYFFLNNKFSIDNFLQKEVIFNINTLKNIRCLKGRRHASFLPVRGQRNRTNARTRKKINFGDKKGNKKVRKNKNNTVKNIIKQ
;
A
#
# COMPACT_ATOMS: atom_id res chain seq x y z
N MET A 1 -6.68 -11.50 8.10
CA MET A 1 -5.62 -11.31 9.12
C MET A 1 -4.31 -10.75 8.58
N LEU A 2 -4.04 -10.79 7.26
CA LEU A 2 -2.79 -10.23 6.68
C LEU A 2 -2.85 -8.71 6.40
N ASP A 3 -4.03 -8.10 6.40
CA ASP A 3 -4.21 -6.68 6.06
C ASP A 3 -3.78 -5.71 7.16
N SER A 4 -3.58 -6.19 8.39
CA SER A 4 -3.15 -5.37 9.52
C SER A 4 -1.64 -5.13 9.58
N ILE A 5 -0.83 -5.87 8.80
CA ILE A 5 0.64 -5.87 8.91
C ILE A 5 1.31 -5.15 7.71
N SER A 6 0.55 -4.47 6.84
CA SER A 6 1.18 -3.72 5.75
C SER A 6 1.82 -2.43 6.29
N PRO A 7 3.14 -2.21 6.13
CA PRO A 7 3.82 -0.96 6.51
C PRO A 7 3.44 0.21 5.59
N PHE A 8 2.58 -0.05 4.61
CA PHE A 8 2.16 0.90 3.60
C PHE A 8 0.97 1.72 4.11
N ARG A 9 0.99 3.02 3.82
CA ARG A 9 -0.07 3.97 4.21
C ARG A 9 -1.42 3.38 3.82
N ARG A 10 -2.35 3.19 4.78
CA ARG A 10 -3.73 2.81 4.48
C ARG A 10 -4.23 3.72 3.36
N LYS A 11 -4.60 3.15 2.21
CA LYS A 11 -5.18 3.93 1.12
C LYS A 11 -6.39 4.66 1.68
N ARG A 12 -6.50 5.96 1.42
CA ARG A 12 -7.78 6.67 1.61
C ARG A 12 -8.80 5.90 0.77
N GLY A 13 -10.02 5.72 1.28
CA GLY A 13 -11.09 5.04 0.56
C GLY A 13 -11.22 5.59 -0.87
N PHE A 14 -11.54 4.71 -1.80
CA PHE A 14 -11.73 5.08 -3.20
C PHE A 14 -12.88 6.08 -3.30
N SER A 15 -12.57 7.35 -3.60
CA SER A 15 -13.59 8.33 -3.94
C SER A 15 -13.83 8.26 -5.44
N LYS A 16 -15.09 8.07 -5.81
CA LYS A 16 -15.58 8.03 -7.20
C LYS A 16 -15.32 9.36 -7.95
N LYS A 17 -15.36 10.48 -7.22
CA LYS A 17 -15.14 11.86 -7.70
C LYS A 17 -13.69 12.21 -8.08
N LEU A 18 -12.81 11.24 -8.32
CA LEU A 18 -11.42 11.51 -8.69
C LEU A 18 -11.25 11.62 -10.20
N ASN A 19 -10.32 12.47 -10.63
CA ASN A 19 -9.87 12.48 -12.02
C ASN A 19 -9.02 11.24 -12.32
N ILE A 20 -8.95 10.81 -13.58
CA ILE A 20 -8.14 9.66 -14.02
C ILE A 20 -6.69 9.78 -13.57
N PHE A 21 -6.08 10.95 -13.69
CA PHE A 21 -4.70 11.19 -13.23
C PHE A 21 -4.53 10.97 -11.73
N GLN A 22 -5.46 11.51 -10.93
CA GLN A 22 -5.44 11.36 -9.49
C GLN A 22 -5.72 9.91 -9.06
N PHE A 23 -6.54 9.20 -9.83
CA PHE A 23 -6.80 7.78 -9.67
C PHE A 23 -5.52 6.96 -9.86
N PHE A 24 -4.78 7.17 -10.94
CA PHE A 24 -3.53 6.46 -11.19
C PHE A 24 -2.50 6.73 -10.09
N ILE A 25 -2.31 7.99 -9.68
CA ILE A 25 -1.40 8.33 -8.55
C ILE A 25 -1.81 7.67 -7.23
N SER A 26 -3.10 7.39 -7.03
CA SER A 26 -3.57 6.71 -5.82
C SER A 26 -3.15 5.24 -5.75
N ARG A 27 -2.76 4.63 -6.89
CA ARG A 27 -2.34 3.23 -6.97
C ARG A 27 -0.89 3.09 -6.54
N PHE A 28 -0.58 1.99 -5.86
CA PHE A 28 0.76 1.77 -5.35
C PHE A 28 1.68 1.37 -6.50
N GLY A 29 2.82 2.06 -6.61
CA GLY A 29 3.78 1.89 -7.71
C GLY A 29 3.60 2.85 -8.88
N ILE A 30 2.53 3.65 -8.92
CA ILE A 30 2.31 4.64 -9.98
C ILE A 30 2.53 6.05 -9.43
N GLY A 31 3.56 6.73 -9.93
CA GLY A 31 3.85 8.14 -9.62
C GLY A 31 3.20 9.11 -10.60
N SER A 32 3.34 10.42 -10.34
CA SER A 32 2.82 11.49 -11.21
C SER A 32 3.38 11.42 -12.64
N PHE A 33 4.68 11.14 -12.77
CA PHE A 33 5.35 11.02 -14.06
C PHE A 33 4.79 9.84 -14.89
N ILE A 34 4.72 8.66 -14.28
CA ILE A 34 4.20 7.45 -14.93
C ILE A 34 2.72 7.65 -15.28
N SER A 35 1.94 8.26 -14.38
CA SER A 35 0.53 8.55 -14.64
C SER A 35 0.32 9.47 -15.83
N LYS A 36 1.12 10.55 -15.95
CA LYS A 36 1.00 11.48 -17.08
C LYS A 36 1.34 10.76 -18.39
N LYS A 37 2.48 10.06 -18.42
CA LYS A 37 2.91 9.24 -19.56
C LYS A 37 1.88 8.18 -19.97
N LEU A 38 1.21 7.57 -19.00
CA LEU A 38 0.16 6.59 -19.23
C LEU A 38 -1.09 7.23 -19.85
N CYS A 39 -1.53 8.39 -19.35
CA CYS A 39 -2.64 9.15 -19.93
C CYS A 39 -2.34 9.52 -21.39
N ASP A 40 -1.15 10.06 -21.66
CA ASP A 40 -0.70 10.44 -23.00
C ASP A 40 -0.67 9.22 -23.95
N PHE A 41 -0.15 8.07 -23.48
CA PHE A 41 -0.09 6.83 -24.26
C PHE A 41 -1.49 6.22 -24.56
N SER A 42 -2.38 6.26 -23.58
CA SER A 42 -3.73 5.71 -23.69
C SER A 42 -4.69 6.63 -24.45
N GLY A 43 -4.33 7.90 -24.67
CA GLY A 43 -5.20 8.91 -25.26
C GLY A 43 -6.26 9.43 -24.28
N LEU A 44 -6.02 9.30 -22.97
CA LEU A 44 -6.94 9.75 -21.94
C LEU A 44 -6.60 11.16 -21.50
N HIS A 45 -7.60 12.03 -21.44
CA HIS A 45 -7.41 13.37 -20.88
C HIS A 45 -7.22 13.32 -19.36
N VAL A 46 -6.23 14.06 -18.85
CA VAL A 46 -5.80 14.07 -17.44
C VAL A 46 -6.94 14.43 -16.47
N ASN A 47 -7.81 15.36 -16.87
CA ASN A 47 -8.92 15.86 -16.04
C ASN A 47 -10.23 15.09 -16.24
N LEU A 48 -10.24 14.02 -17.04
CA LEU A 48 -11.44 13.24 -17.21
C LEU A 48 -11.83 12.60 -15.88
N GLN A 49 -13.11 12.72 -15.52
CA GLN A 49 -13.63 12.14 -14.28
C GLN A 49 -13.68 10.62 -14.39
N LEU A 50 -13.29 9.95 -13.33
CA LEU A 50 -13.25 8.49 -13.31
C LEU A 50 -14.65 7.88 -13.42
N ASP A 51 -15.66 8.51 -12.84
CA ASP A 51 -17.05 8.07 -12.94
C ASP A 51 -17.50 8.04 -14.40
N ALA A 52 -17.31 9.14 -15.13
CA ALA A 52 -17.62 9.21 -16.56
C ALA A 52 -16.86 8.16 -17.41
N PHE A 53 -15.64 7.78 -17.00
CA PHE A 53 -14.89 6.72 -17.69
C PHE A 53 -15.42 5.31 -17.43
N LEU A 54 -15.96 5.08 -16.23
CA LEU A 54 -16.48 3.78 -15.80
C LEU A 54 -17.92 3.56 -16.26
N ASP A 55 -18.64 4.63 -16.60
CA ASP A 55 -20.01 4.57 -17.06
C ASP A 55 -20.09 3.84 -18.42
N PRO A 56 -20.75 2.66 -18.49
CA PRO A 56 -20.78 1.84 -19.69
C PRO A 56 -21.60 2.46 -20.83
N PHE A 57 -22.49 3.39 -20.50
CA PHE A 57 -23.32 4.13 -21.44
C PHE A 57 -22.64 5.41 -21.96
N PHE A 58 -21.42 5.72 -21.50
CA PHE A 58 -20.69 6.90 -21.95
C PHE A 58 -20.33 6.75 -23.44
N ASN A 59 -21.00 7.54 -24.27
CA ASN A 59 -20.88 7.53 -25.73
C ASN A 59 -19.56 8.20 -26.15
N SER A 60 -18.44 7.52 -25.89
CA SER A 60 -17.13 7.98 -26.29
C SER A 60 -16.74 7.37 -27.64
N ASN A 61 -16.07 8.15 -28.46
CA ASN A 61 -15.47 7.74 -29.74
C ASN A 61 -14.40 6.62 -29.59
N TYR A 62 -14.17 6.11 -28.38
CA TYR A 62 -13.20 5.08 -28.05
C TYR A 62 -13.88 3.88 -27.39
N SER A 63 -13.62 2.67 -27.87
CA SER A 63 -14.06 1.46 -27.18
C SER A 63 -13.30 1.32 -25.85
N HIS A 64 -14.01 1.28 -24.73
CA HIS A 64 -13.43 1.09 -23.38
C HIS A 64 -12.46 -0.11 -23.32
N SER A 65 -12.80 -1.19 -24.04
CA SER A 65 -11.96 -2.38 -24.20
C SER A 65 -10.59 -2.09 -24.81
N TYR A 66 -10.51 -1.18 -25.79
CA TYR A 66 -9.28 -0.79 -26.44
C TYR A 66 -8.36 0.00 -25.50
N VAL A 67 -8.94 0.94 -24.74
CA VAL A 67 -8.20 1.73 -23.74
C VAL A 67 -7.60 0.83 -22.67
N ILE A 68 -8.38 -0.13 -22.14
CA ILE A 68 -7.87 -1.12 -21.17
C ILE A 68 -6.73 -1.94 -21.77
N LYS A 69 -6.86 -2.42 -23.02
CA LYS A 69 -5.80 -3.17 -23.70
C LYS A 69 -4.52 -2.33 -23.82
N LYS A 70 -4.61 -1.05 -24.21
CA LYS A 70 -3.47 -0.12 -24.24
C LYS A 70 -2.82 0.04 -22.88
N ILE A 71 -3.60 0.29 -21.83
CA ILE A 71 -3.09 0.44 -20.47
C ILE A 71 -2.35 -0.84 -20.03
N LYS A 72 -2.93 -2.02 -20.28
CA LYS A 72 -2.29 -3.30 -19.97
C LYS A 72 -0.98 -3.49 -20.73
N TYR A 73 -0.99 -3.19 -22.03
CA TYR A 73 0.19 -3.28 -22.89
C TYR A 73 1.32 -2.35 -22.41
N PHE A 74 1.00 -1.12 -22.01
CA PHE A 74 1.98 -0.18 -21.46
C PHE A 74 2.73 -0.75 -20.25
N PHE A 75 2.02 -1.40 -19.32
CA PHE A 75 2.65 -1.99 -18.14
C PHE A 75 3.45 -3.25 -18.45
N LEU A 76 2.97 -4.08 -19.38
CA LEU A 76 3.68 -5.29 -19.81
C LEU A 76 5.01 -4.96 -20.49
N ASN A 77 5.00 -4.03 -21.44
CA ASN A 77 6.20 -3.64 -22.18
C ASN A 77 7.30 -3.08 -21.27
N ASN A 78 6.92 -2.25 -20.31
CA ASN A 78 7.87 -1.63 -19.38
C ASN A 78 8.18 -2.51 -18.15
N LYS A 79 7.62 -3.74 -18.09
CA LYS A 79 7.80 -4.69 -16.97
C LYS A 79 7.49 -4.08 -15.59
N PHE A 80 6.44 -3.27 -15.51
CA PHE A 80 6.05 -2.63 -14.25
C PHE A 80 5.12 -3.52 -13.41
N SER A 81 5.51 -3.75 -12.15
CA SER A 81 4.66 -4.35 -11.11
C SER A 81 3.84 -3.28 -10.40
N ILE A 82 2.55 -3.53 -10.14
CA ILE A 82 1.62 -2.54 -9.55
C ILE A 82 0.87 -3.16 -8.37
N ASP A 83 0.41 -2.31 -7.46
CA ASP A 83 -0.52 -2.62 -6.37
C ASP A 83 -0.08 -3.84 -5.56
N ASN A 84 -0.82 -4.95 -5.65
CA ASN A 84 -0.64 -6.10 -4.77
C ASN A 84 0.64 -6.87 -5.08
N PHE A 85 1.04 -6.95 -6.35
CA PHE A 85 2.27 -7.63 -6.74
C PHE A 85 3.49 -6.90 -6.18
N LEU A 86 3.56 -5.59 -6.39
CA LEU A 86 4.67 -4.77 -5.89
C LEU A 86 4.71 -4.74 -4.35
N GLN A 87 3.56 -4.70 -3.68
CA GLN A 87 3.51 -4.78 -2.21
C GLN A 87 4.04 -6.11 -1.68
N LYS A 88 3.62 -7.23 -2.28
CA LYS A 88 4.07 -8.58 -1.90
C LYS A 88 5.58 -8.72 -2.10
N GLU A 89 6.08 -8.25 -3.23
CA GLU A 89 7.51 -8.27 -3.55
C GLU A 89 8.34 -7.50 -2.51
N VAL A 90 7.92 -6.29 -2.14
CA VAL A 90 8.62 -5.50 -1.11
C VAL A 90 8.56 -6.18 0.25
N ILE A 91 7.42 -6.76 0.64
CA ILE A 91 7.29 -7.50 1.90
C ILE A 91 8.19 -8.73 1.90
N PHE A 92 8.21 -9.47 0.80
CA PHE A 92 9.08 -10.62 0.60
C PHE A 92 10.54 -10.23 0.78
N ASN A 93 11.00 -9.18 0.11
CA ASN A 93 12.37 -8.67 0.23
C ASN A 93 12.72 -8.30 1.68
N ILE A 94 11.81 -7.65 2.41
CA ILE A 94 12.03 -7.29 3.83
C ILE A 94 12.11 -8.56 4.71
N ASN A 95 11.28 -9.56 4.44
CA ASN A 95 11.28 -10.81 5.21
C ASN A 95 12.55 -11.62 4.93
N THR A 96 13.00 -11.68 3.68
CA THR A 96 14.28 -12.29 3.31
C THR A 96 15.44 -11.65 4.07
N LEU A 97 15.49 -10.31 4.16
CA LEU A 97 16.51 -9.61 4.94
C LEU A 97 16.46 -9.96 6.44
N LYS A 98 15.27 -10.11 7.03
CA LYS A 98 15.11 -10.53 8.42
C LYS A 98 15.59 -11.96 8.64
N ASN A 99 15.25 -12.88 7.73
CA ASN A 99 15.62 -14.29 7.81
C ASN A 99 17.14 -14.49 7.74
N ILE A 100 17.82 -13.74 6.86
CA ILE A 100 19.29 -13.75 6.74
C ILE A 100 19.98 -13.18 8.00
N ARG A 101 19.26 -12.42 8.85
CA ARG A 101 19.79 -11.77 10.07
C ARG A 101 20.91 -10.74 9.84
N CYS A 102 21.00 -10.17 8.64
CA CYS A 102 21.92 -9.07 8.36
C CYS A 102 21.56 -7.81 9.18
N LEU A 103 22.48 -6.82 9.26
CA LEU A 103 22.25 -5.57 10.01
C LEU A 103 20.93 -4.89 9.61
N LYS A 104 20.63 -4.83 8.31
CA LYS A 104 19.36 -4.29 7.78
C LYS A 104 18.17 -5.09 8.32
N GLY A 105 18.23 -6.41 8.25
CA GLY A 105 17.22 -7.33 8.78
C GLY A 105 16.94 -7.13 10.26
N ARG A 106 17.99 -7.08 11.09
CA ARG A 106 17.90 -6.79 12.53
C ARG A 106 17.20 -5.46 12.79
N ARG A 107 17.56 -4.41 12.05
CA ARG A 107 16.91 -3.08 12.20
C ARG A 107 15.47 -3.07 11.69
N HIS A 108 15.15 -3.82 10.65
CA HIS A 108 13.78 -4.04 10.20
C HIS A 108 12.93 -4.74 11.28
N ALA A 109 13.49 -5.75 11.96
CA ALA A 109 12.84 -6.48 13.05
C ALA A 109 12.66 -5.62 14.32
N SER A 110 13.67 -4.81 14.67
CA SER A 110 13.60 -3.89 15.82
C SER A 110 12.86 -2.58 15.54
N PHE A 111 12.27 -2.41 14.34
CA PHE A 111 11.57 -1.19 13.91
C PHE A 111 12.43 0.08 14.08
N LEU A 112 13.71 -0.02 13.75
CA LEU A 112 14.67 1.08 13.75
C LEU A 112 14.95 1.56 12.32
N PRO A 113 15.41 2.82 12.14
CA PRO A 113 15.75 3.33 10.82
C PRO A 113 16.93 2.55 10.23
N VAL A 114 16.82 2.14 8.97
CA VAL A 114 17.78 1.19 8.33
C VAL A 114 18.92 1.91 7.60
N ARG A 115 18.72 3.17 7.20
CA ARG A 115 19.67 3.97 6.40
C ARG A 115 20.71 4.72 7.25
N GLY A 116 21.16 4.14 8.37
CA GLY A 116 22.19 4.76 9.23
C GLY A 116 21.73 6.00 10.03
N GLN A 117 20.44 6.31 10.06
CA GLN A 117 19.93 7.48 10.76
C GLN A 117 20.09 7.34 12.29
N ARG A 118 20.39 8.44 12.98
CA ARG A 118 20.44 8.52 14.46
C ARG A 118 19.08 8.15 15.06
N ASN A 119 19.07 7.33 16.12
CA ASN A 119 17.85 6.79 16.73
C ASN A 119 17.62 7.19 18.19
N ARG A 120 18.49 8.05 18.75
CA ARG A 120 18.41 8.59 20.12
C ARG A 120 17.20 9.52 20.29
N THR A 121 17.01 10.45 19.36
CA THR A 121 15.96 11.49 19.44
C THR A 121 14.84 11.28 18.41
N ASN A 122 15.16 11.38 17.12
CA ASN A 122 14.18 11.50 16.04
C ASN A 122 13.98 10.21 15.23
N ALA A 123 13.43 9.17 15.87
CA ALA A 123 13.03 7.92 15.19
C ALA A 123 11.52 7.66 15.24
N ARG A 124 10.72 8.70 15.50
CA ARG A 124 9.27 8.60 15.75
C ARG A 124 8.51 7.95 14.60
N THR A 125 8.73 8.35 13.35
CA THR A 125 8.00 7.78 12.20
C THR A 125 8.19 6.28 12.09
N ARG A 126 9.42 5.78 12.21
CA ARG A 126 9.73 4.35 12.13
C ARG A 126 9.30 3.56 13.37
N LYS A 127 9.46 4.14 14.58
CA LYS A 127 9.07 3.51 15.85
C LYS A 127 7.55 3.52 16.09
N LYS A 128 6.81 4.54 15.60
CA LYS A 128 5.38 4.76 15.89
C LYS A 128 4.43 3.87 15.11
N ILE A 129 4.84 3.27 14.00
CA ILE A 129 3.95 2.46 13.14
C ILE A 129 3.26 1.32 13.92
N ASN A 130 3.79 0.91 15.09
CA ASN A 130 3.19 -0.14 15.95
C ASN A 130 2.39 0.36 17.17
N PHE A 131 2.16 1.67 17.35
CA PHE A 131 1.30 2.12 18.46
C PHE A 131 -0.18 1.70 18.26
N GLY A 132 -0.61 1.48 17.02
CA GLY A 132 -1.92 0.90 16.69
C GLY A 132 -2.06 -0.57 17.13
N ASP A 133 -1.06 -1.39 16.80
CA ASP A 133 -1.07 -2.83 17.13
C ASP A 133 -0.92 -3.10 18.63
N LYS A 134 -0.23 -2.21 19.36
CA LYS A 134 -0.16 -2.28 20.83
C LYS A 134 -1.52 -2.04 21.51
N LYS A 135 -2.46 -1.29 20.91
CA LYS A 135 -3.81 -1.11 21.48
C LYS A 135 -4.65 -2.39 21.37
N GLY A 136 -4.55 -3.13 20.27
CA GLY A 136 -5.24 -4.41 20.07
C GLY A 136 -4.73 -5.50 21.04
N ASN A 137 -3.41 -5.69 21.10
CA ASN A 137 -2.79 -6.71 21.96
C ASN A 137 -2.92 -6.39 23.46
N LYS A 138 -3.02 -5.12 23.87
CA LYS A 138 -3.30 -4.75 25.27
C LYS A 138 -4.71 -5.15 25.71
N LYS A 139 -5.73 -5.06 24.85
CA LYS A 139 -7.10 -5.53 25.18
C LYS A 139 -7.13 -7.05 25.36
N VAL A 140 -6.53 -7.80 24.42
CA VAL A 140 -6.49 -9.27 24.47
C VAL A 140 -5.76 -9.79 25.73
N ARG A 141 -4.64 -9.17 26.11
CA ARG A 141 -3.91 -9.54 27.33
C ARG A 141 -4.68 -9.24 28.62
N LYS A 142 -5.46 -8.15 28.68
CA LYS A 142 -6.29 -7.84 29.85
C LYS A 142 -7.40 -8.89 30.07
N ASN A 143 -8.05 -9.35 29.00
CA ASN A 143 -9.13 -10.32 29.10
C ASN A 143 -8.64 -11.70 29.58
N LYS A 144 -7.48 -12.18 29.10
CA LYS A 144 -6.89 -13.46 29.56
C LYS A 144 -6.51 -13.43 31.04
N ASN A 145 -6.02 -12.29 31.54
CA ASN A 145 -5.65 -12.17 32.94
C ASN A 145 -6.88 -12.13 33.86
N ASN A 146 -8.02 -11.62 33.37
CA ASN A 146 -9.27 -11.63 34.11
C ASN A 146 -9.91 -13.03 34.15
N THR A 147 -9.86 -13.80 33.05
CA THR A 147 -10.36 -15.19 33.04
C THR A 147 -9.55 -16.10 33.97
N VAL A 148 -8.21 -15.98 33.94
CA VAL A 148 -7.34 -16.78 34.82
C VAL A 148 -7.55 -16.43 36.30
N LYS A 149 -7.76 -15.15 36.63
CA LYS A 149 -8.08 -14.73 38.01
C LYS A 149 -9.44 -15.21 38.50
N ASN A 150 -10.40 -15.44 37.62
CA ASN A 150 -11.73 -15.95 37.99
C ASN A 150 -11.72 -17.48 38.18
N ILE A 151 -10.86 -18.20 37.45
CA ILE A 151 -10.70 -19.66 37.60
C ILE A 151 -9.96 -20.01 38.91
N ILE A 152 -9.00 -19.20 39.35
CA ILE A 152 -8.22 -19.42 40.58
C ILE A 152 -8.99 -19.03 41.86
N LYS A 153 -10.15 -18.36 41.72
CA LYS A 153 -10.99 -17.88 42.83
C LYS A 153 -12.23 -18.75 43.10
N GLN A 154 -12.39 -19.87 42.39
CA GLN A 154 -13.36 -20.93 42.67
C GLN A 154 -12.61 -22.08 43.34
#